data_AF-A0A7W3LV53-F1
#
_entry.id   AF-A0A7W3LV53-F1
#
_cell.length_a   1.000
_cell.length_b   1.000
_cell.length_c   1.000
_cell.angle_alpha   90.00
_cell.angle_beta   90.00
_cell.angle_gamma   90.00
#
_symmetry.space_group_name_H-M   'P 1'
#
loop_
_entity.id
_entity.type
_entity.pdbx_description
1 polymer ?
#
loop_
_entity_poly.entity_id
_entity_poly.type
_entity_poly.pdbx_seq_one_letter_code
_entity_poly.pdbx_strand_id
1 'polypeptide(L)'
;MITALVLTSLAALFGLCLPRLLRPMPPPDEPASAGYPESMTAELDPGDEEYLAWLADHLWPEDEYLDVEPTTDGEEGSGGSVCR
;
A
#
# COMPACT_ATOMS: atom_id res chain seq x y z
N MET A 1 -13.29 -19.46 16.05
CA MET A 1 -12.16 -20.26 15.55
C MET A 1 -11.29 -19.46 14.59
N ILE A 2 -11.86 -18.90 13.51
CA ILE A 2 -11.16 -17.98 12.59
C ILE A 2 -10.51 -16.79 13.31
N THR A 3 -11.21 -16.15 14.25
CA THR A 3 -10.66 -15.02 15.01
C THR A 3 -9.39 -15.37 15.79
N ALA A 4 -9.32 -16.57 16.38
CA ALA A 4 -8.12 -17.03 17.09
C ALA A 4 -6.95 -17.31 16.12
N LEU A 5 -7.23 -17.86 14.93
CA LEU A 5 -6.22 -18.10 13.90
C LEU A 5 -5.66 -16.79 13.31
N VAL A 6 -6.52 -15.80 13.14
CA VAL A 6 -6.12 -14.46 12.67
C VAL A 6 -5.24 -13.76 13.72
N LEU A 7 -5.65 -13.78 14.99
CA LEU A 7 -4.88 -13.14 16.06
C LEU A 7 -3.52 -13.80 16.27
N THR A 8 -3.44 -15.13 16.17
CA THR A 8 -2.16 -15.86 16.29
C THR A 8 -1.24 -15.60 15.10
N SER A 9 -1.77 -15.53 13.88
CA SER A 9 -0.98 -15.15 12.69
C SER A 9 -0.48 -13.71 12.78
N LEU A 10 -1.33 -12.77 13.20
CA LEU A 10 -0.94 -11.37 13.37
C LEU A 10 0.17 -11.22 14.42
N ALA A 11 0.04 -11.91 15.56
CA ALA A 11 1.05 -11.89 16.61
C ALA A 11 2.40 -12.49 16.13
N ALA A 12 2.35 -13.58 15.36
CA ALA A 12 3.54 -14.21 14.79
C ALA A 12 4.23 -13.30 13.75
N LEU A 13 3.45 -12.69 12.85
CA LEU A 13 3.96 -11.75 11.86
C LEU A 13 4.59 -10.54 12.56
N PHE A 14 3.91 -9.98 13.55
CA PHE A 14 4.39 -8.84 14.32
C PHE A 14 5.69 -9.17 15.06
N GLY A 15 5.76 -10.33 15.73
CA GLY A 15 6.97 -10.79 16.42
C GLY A 15 8.16 -11.04 15.49
N LEU A 16 7.93 -11.46 14.25
CA LEU A 16 8.98 -11.68 13.25
C LEU A 16 9.42 -10.38 12.56
N CYS A 17 8.48 -9.47 12.28
CA CYS A 17 8.72 -8.24 11.54
C CYS A 17 9.25 -7.10 12.42
N LEU A 18 8.76 -6.93 13.65
CA LEU A 18 9.22 -5.85 14.54
C LEU A 18 10.73 -5.80 14.76
N PRO A 19 11.42 -6.90 15.08
CA PRO A 19 12.86 -6.83 15.30
C PRO A 19 13.64 -6.50 14.01
N ARG A 20 13.08 -6.78 12.83
CA ARG A 20 13.66 -6.37 11.54
C ARG A 20 13.43 -4.88 11.28
N LEU A 21 12.25 -4.37 11.60
CA LEU A 21 11.88 -2.96 11.44
C LEU A 21 12.59 -2.06 12.47
N LEU A 22 12.82 -2.56 13.68
CA LEU A 22 13.52 -1.85 14.75
C LEU A 22 15.03 -2.04 14.71
N ARG A 23 15.55 -2.81 13.73
CA ARG A 23 16.99 -2.98 13.58
C ARG A 23 17.59 -1.61 13.26
N PRO A 24 18.49 -1.08 14.11
CA PRO A 24 19.15 0.18 13.81
C PRO A 24 19.93 0.03 12.50
N MET A 25 19.57 0.87 11.52
CA MET A 25 20.35 1.03 10.30
C MET A 25 21.77 1.45 10.72
N PRO A 26 22.84 0.80 10.21
CA PRO A 26 24.19 1.32 10.42
C PRO A 26 24.26 2.76 9.90
N PRO A 27 25.00 3.65 10.59
CA PRO A 27 25.10 5.04 10.17
C PRO A 27 25.68 5.10 8.75
N PRO A 28 25.10 5.93 7.86
CA PRO A 28 25.65 6.12 6.53
C PRO A 28 27.00 6.83 6.64
N ASP A 29 28.03 6.25 6.03
CA ASP A 29 29.26 6.98 5.72
C ASP A 29 28.90 8.06 4.67
N GLU A 30 28.82 9.33 5.08
CA GLU A 30 28.45 10.46 4.22
C GLU A 30 29.67 11.04 3.44
N PRO A 31 29.50 11.80 2.31
CA PRO A 31 28.28 12.53 1.93
C PRO A 31 27.82 12.44 0.44
N ALA A 32 26.56 12.85 0.24
CA ALA A 32 25.90 13.24 -1.01
C ALA A 32 25.31 12.14 -1.92
N SER A 33 24.27 11.47 -1.42
CA SER A 33 23.00 11.46 -2.16
C SER A 33 21.87 11.39 -1.14
N ALA A 34 21.54 12.56 -0.60
CA ALA A 34 20.25 12.76 0.05
C ALA A 34 19.17 12.56 -1.02
N GLY A 35 18.57 11.38 -1.05
CA GLY A 35 17.76 10.98 -2.19
C GLY A 35 16.72 9.93 -1.86
N TYR A 36 16.13 9.95 -0.66
CA TYR A 36 14.76 9.49 -0.60
C TYR A 36 13.94 10.60 -1.25
N PRO A 37 13.21 10.34 -2.35
CA PRO A 37 12.29 11.33 -2.85
C PRO A 37 11.22 11.54 -1.78
N GLU A 38 11.31 12.63 -1.03
CA GLU A 38 10.30 13.11 -0.09
C GLU A 38 8.99 13.51 -0.82
N SER A 39 8.79 13.10 -2.08
CA SER A 39 7.70 13.55 -2.93
C SER A 39 7.25 12.45 -3.89
N MET A 40 5.93 12.28 -3.95
CA MET A 40 5.19 11.35 -4.81
C MET A 40 5.30 11.67 -6.31
N THR A 41 6.03 12.74 -6.67
CA THR A 41 6.25 13.24 -8.05
C THR A 41 7.72 13.54 -8.35
N ALA A 42 8.66 12.97 -7.59
CA ALA A 42 10.07 13.13 -7.91
C ALA A 42 10.42 12.36 -9.19
N GLU A 43 11.17 12.99 -10.09
CA GLU A 43 11.76 12.33 -11.27
C GLU A 43 12.76 11.28 -10.78
N LEU A 44 12.56 10.03 -11.22
CA LEU A 44 13.39 8.90 -10.84
C LEU A 44 14.56 8.73 -11.83
N ASP A 45 15.59 7.98 -11.44
CA ASP A 45 16.59 7.54 -12.40
C ASP A 45 15.96 6.51 -13.36
N PRO A 46 16.33 6.49 -14.66
CA PRO A 46 15.75 5.54 -15.63
C PRO A 46 15.81 4.08 -15.16
N GLY A 47 16.85 3.67 -14.44
CA GLY A 47 16.95 2.30 -13.92
C GLY A 47 15.92 1.98 -12.83
N ASP A 48 15.60 2.97 -11.99
CA ASP A 48 14.61 2.82 -10.92
C ASP A 48 13.18 2.79 -11.50
N GLU A 49 12.91 3.57 -12.54
CA GLU A 49 11.63 3.52 -13.26
C GLU A 49 11.39 2.15 -13.90
N GLU A 50 12.39 1.60 -14.59
CA GLU A 50 12.32 0.26 -15.20
C GLU A 50 12.10 -0.84 -14.16
N TYR A 51 12.77 -0.73 -13.01
CA TYR A 51 12.62 -1.68 -11.90
C TYR A 51 11.19 -1.64 -11.32
N LEU A 52 10.65 -0.44 -11.09
CA LEU A 52 9.29 -0.30 -10.58
C LEU A 52 8.24 -0.76 -11.59
N ALA A 53 8.43 -0.51 -12.88
CA ALA A 53 7.54 -0.99 -13.93
C ALA A 53 7.53 -2.53 -14.01
N TRP A 54 8.69 -3.17 -13.95
CA TRP A 54 8.80 -4.63 -13.90
C TRP A 54 8.16 -5.20 -12.62
N LEU A 55 8.37 -4.55 -11.47
CA LEU A 55 7.81 -5.00 -10.20
C LEU A 55 6.28 -4.89 -10.19
N ALA A 56 5.72 -3.83 -10.78
CA ALA A 56 4.29 -3.65 -10.92
C ALA A 56 3.66 -4.74 -11.80
N ASP A 57 4.25 -5.05 -12.96
CA ASP A 57 3.81 -6.13 -13.85
C ASP A 57 3.82 -7.50 -13.14
N HIS A 58 4.84 -7.77 -12.32
CA HIS A 58 4.95 -9.03 -11.61
C HIS A 58 4.00 -9.16 -10.43
N LEU A 59 3.78 -8.07 -9.69
CA LEU A 59 3.03 -8.09 -8.44
C LEU A 59 1.53 -7.83 -8.64
N TRP A 60 1.16 -7.20 -9.76
CA TRP A 60 -0.21 -6.83 -10.09
C TRP A 60 -0.62 -7.27 -11.52
N PRO A 61 -0.54 -8.58 -11.83
CA PRO A 61 -0.79 -9.08 -13.19
C PRO A 61 -2.26 -8.96 -13.65
N GLU A 62 -3.19 -8.79 -12.71
CA GLU A 62 -4.61 -8.58 -12.93
C GLU A 62 -5.01 -7.33 -12.12
N ASP A 63 -5.54 -6.30 -12.76
CA ASP A 63 -6.02 -5.05 -12.15
C ASP A 63 -7.34 -5.30 -11.37
N GLU A 64 -7.36 -6.28 -10.45
CA GLU A 64 -8.54 -6.72 -9.67
C GLU A 64 -9.14 -5.63 -8.75
N TYR A 65 -8.50 -4.46 -8.67
CA TYR A 65 -8.99 -3.29 -7.93
C TYR A 65 -9.32 -2.10 -8.85
N LEU A 66 -9.11 -2.24 -10.15
CA LEU A 66 -9.66 -1.34 -11.17
C LEU A 66 -11.06 -1.85 -11.53
N ASP A 67 -11.86 -2.14 -10.49
CA ASP A 67 -13.30 -2.31 -10.67
C ASP A 67 -13.82 -1.00 -11.26
N VAL A 68 -14.18 -1.03 -12.54
CA VAL A 68 -14.97 0.01 -13.19
C VAL A 68 -16.11 0.31 -12.23
N GLU A 69 -16.19 1.55 -11.73
CA GLU A 69 -17.26 1.96 -10.80
C GLU A 69 -18.58 1.32 -11.26
N PRO A 70 -19.27 0.55 -10.40
CA PRO A 70 -20.60 0.08 -10.75
C PRO A 70 -21.39 1.34 -11.07
N THR A 71 -21.78 1.49 -12.35
CA THR A 71 -22.52 2.65 -12.83
C THR A 71 -23.71 2.83 -11.89
N THR A 72 -23.67 3.86 -11.05
CA THR A 72 -24.79 4.21 -10.20
C THR A 72 -25.81 4.92 -11.09
N ASP A 73 -26.42 4.18 -12.01
CA ASP A 73 -27.55 4.62 -12.81
C ASP A 73 -28.89 4.42 -12.10
N GLY A 74 -28.84 4.15 -10.78
CA GLY A 74 -29.98 4.23 -9.89
C GLY A 74 -30.22 5.65 -9.38
N GLU A 75 -30.65 6.56 -10.26
CA GLU A 75 -31.45 7.71 -9.83
C GLU A 75 -32.62 7.19 -8.98
N GLU A 76 -32.66 7.48 -7.67
CA GLU A 76 -33.83 8.08 -7.00
C GLU A 76 -33.34 8.78 -5.74
N GLY A 77 -33.10 10.09 -5.88
CA GLY A 77 -33.07 10.97 -4.74
C GLY A 77 -34.47 11.03 -4.13
N SER A 78 -34.60 10.63 -2.87
CA SER A 78 -35.65 11.18 -2.02
C SER A 78 -35.13 11.23 -0.59
N GLY A 79 -34.53 12.36 -0.25
CA GLY A 79 -34.33 12.74 1.14
C GLY A 79 -35.66 12.88 1.88
N GLY A 80 -35.58 12.84 3.20
CA GLY A 80 -36.62 13.39 4.07
C GLY A 80 -37.25 12.39 5.03
N SER A 81 -36.72 12.39 6.25
CA SER A 81 -37.45 12.17 7.50
C SER A 81 -38.93 12.62 7.43
N VAL A 82 -39.87 11.75 7.80
CA VAL A 82 -41.00 12.14 8.65
C VAL A 82 -41.60 10.93 9.38
N CYS A 83 -41.78 11.12 10.69
CA CYS A 83 -42.50 10.24 11.60
C CYS A 83 -43.98 10.09 11.19
N ARG A 84 -44.52 8.87 11.12
CA ARG A 84 -45.67 8.43 11.93
C ARG A 84 -45.97 6.95 11.73
#